data_AF-A0A3Q9IMW8-F1
#
_entry.id   AF-A0A3Q9IMW8-F1
#
_cell.length_a   1.000
_cell.length_b   1.000
_cell.length_c   1.000
_cell.angle_alpha   90.00
_cell.angle_beta   90.00
_cell.angle_gamma   90.00
#
_symmetry.space_group_name_H-M   'P 1'
#
loop_
_entity.id
_entity.type
_entity.pdbx_description
1 polymer ?
#
loop_
_entity_poly.entity_id
_entity_poly.type
_entity_poly.pdbx_seq_one_letter_code
_entity_poly.pdbx_strand_id
1 'polypeptide(L)'
;MAKTTSDISLTKQAMGLTEDLMTPNAAIYWTDLLVSVGAMWGGLFLAATTPNAVFALLAGLVSMLALYRALSFIHELTHIRDDEAPGFRAAWNALVGVPLMTPSLMYEGVHNIHHIKDRFGTKLDPEYLPLSHFTPLKLAGFLFVALLAPLGVVLRSAVLVPLSFVVPPLRRYLKTKLSALIINPDFAREDLSRWRKEWVVQDVACWLWSWAVIAATVTGVIPVRAVLTGLAIFALATLLNQARTLVAHHWDNDGGKMTLEEQFLDSVNVPPPNLASELWAPVGLRYHALHHLLPRLPYHNMAQAHARLTEALGPHSLYNRASEPGLFQALGDLFRRVRQKSAQAGKQPAH
;
A
#
# COMPACT_ATOMS: atom_id res chain seq x y z
N MET A 1 9.02 19.02 -43.57
CA MET A 1 8.77 18.16 -42.40
C MET A 1 7.99 18.98 -41.39
N ALA A 2 6.68 18.72 -41.28
CA ALA A 2 5.80 19.45 -40.36
C ALA A 2 6.03 18.94 -38.93
N LYS A 3 6.21 19.86 -37.99
CA LYS A 3 6.33 19.60 -36.55
C LYS A 3 4.96 19.10 -36.06
N THR A 4 4.80 17.80 -35.88
CA THR A 4 3.59 17.21 -35.32
C THR A 4 3.59 17.37 -33.79
N THR A 5 2.64 18.15 -33.29
CA THR A 5 2.08 18.18 -31.92
C THR A 5 2.25 16.85 -31.17
N SER A 6 2.89 16.75 -29.98
CA SER A 6 2.88 17.64 -28.82
C SER A 6 4.25 17.72 -28.11
N ASP A 7 4.86 18.91 -28.05
CA ASP A 7 6.03 19.27 -27.20
C ASP A 7 5.69 19.31 -25.68
N ILE A 8 4.47 18.90 -25.29
CA ILE A 8 3.97 18.93 -23.91
C ILE A 8 4.05 17.51 -23.31
N SER A 9 4.81 17.36 -22.22
CA SER A 9 4.92 16.10 -21.47
C SER A 9 3.54 15.57 -21.02
N LEU A 10 3.38 14.25 -20.95
CA LEU A 10 2.16 13.60 -20.48
C LEU A 10 1.63 14.17 -19.15
N THR A 11 2.52 14.44 -18.18
CA THR A 11 2.16 15.04 -16.88
C THR A 11 1.46 16.40 -17.02
N LYS A 12 1.96 17.26 -17.91
CA LYS A 12 1.37 18.59 -18.15
C LYS A 12 0.01 18.49 -18.83
N GLN A 13 -0.13 17.59 -19.80
CA GLN A 13 -1.43 17.31 -20.42
C GLN A 13 -2.43 16.81 -19.39
N ALA A 14 -2.01 15.87 -18.55
CA ALA A 14 -2.87 15.29 -17.52
C ALA A 14 -3.31 16.33 -16.49
N MET A 15 -2.39 17.16 -16.01
CA MET A 15 -2.72 18.27 -15.11
C MET A 15 -3.74 19.23 -15.74
N GLY A 16 -3.52 19.65 -17.00
CA GLY A 16 -4.43 20.59 -17.68
C GLY A 16 -5.84 20.02 -17.92
N LEU A 17 -5.98 18.69 -18.05
CA LEU A 17 -7.27 18.03 -18.25
C LEU A 17 -8.03 17.72 -16.94
N THR A 18 -7.37 17.85 -15.80
CA THR A 18 -7.89 17.37 -14.50
C THR A 18 -7.71 18.37 -13.36
N GLU A 19 -7.35 19.62 -13.64
CA GLU A 19 -7.10 20.65 -12.63
C GLU A 19 -8.29 20.84 -11.66
N ASP A 20 -9.52 20.77 -12.17
CA ASP A 20 -10.77 20.87 -11.40
C ASP A 20 -11.02 19.68 -10.47
N LEU A 21 -10.29 18.57 -10.64
CA LEU A 21 -10.43 17.35 -9.85
C LEU A 21 -9.43 17.23 -8.70
N MET A 22 -8.54 18.22 -8.52
CA MET A 22 -7.43 18.13 -7.55
C MET A 22 -7.81 18.44 -6.11
N THR A 23 -9.07 18.80 -5.82
CA THR A 23 -9.52 19.18 -4.49
C THR A 23 -10.13 17.98 -3.75
N PRO A 24 -9.57 17.54 -2.60
CA PRO A 24 -10.16 16.49 -1.78
C PRO A 24 -11.50 16.91 -1.16
N ASN A 25 -12.48 16.00 -1.14
CA ASN A 25 -13.72 16.18 -0.39
C ASN A 25 -13.67 15.44 0.96
N ALA A 26 -13.47 16.17 2.06
CA ALA A 26 -13.38 15.61 3.41
C ALA A 26 -14.58 14.73 3.82
N ALA A 27 -15.80 15.07 3.39
CA ALA A 27 -16.99 14.28 3.75
C ALA A 27 -16.95 12.87 3.13
N ILE A 28 -16.41 12.74 1.91
CA ILE A 28 -16.23 11.43 1.26
C ILE A 28 -15.21 10.60 2.03
N TYR A 29 -14.04 11.17 2.37
CA TYR A 29 -13.02 10.48 3.16
C TYR A 29 -13.57 9.97 4.50
N TRP A 30 -14.23 10.84 5.26
CA TRP A 30 -14.79 10.49 6.56
C TRP A 30 -15.87 9.41 6.45
N THR A 31 -16.81 9.57 5.51
CA THR A 31 -17.89 8.58 5.31
C THR A 31 -17.33 7.22 4.94
N ASP A 32 -16.41 7.18 3.98
CA ASP A 32 -15.80 5.94 3.49
C ASP A 32 -14.98 5.25 4.59
N LEU A 33 -14.18 6.01 5.34
CA LEU A 33 -13.45 5.47 6.49
C LEU A 33 -14.39 4.89 7.54
N LEU A 34 -15.41 5.63 7.97
CA LEU A 34 -16.31 5.18 9.04
C LEU A 34 -17.13 3.95 8.63
N VAL A 35 -17.61 3.90 7.38
CA VAL A 35 -18.29 2.71 6.84
C VAL A 35 -17.33 1.52 6.78
N SER A 36 -16.10 1.72 6.29
CA SER A 36 -15.09 0.66 6.22
C SER A 36 -14.70 0.15 7.60
N VAL A 37 -14.50 1.05 8.58
CA VAL A 37 -14.20 0.70 9.97
C VAL A 37 -15.36 -0.05 10.63
N GLY A 38 -16.59 0.40 10.42
CA GLY A 38 -17.79 -0.27 10.92
C GLY A 38 -17.93 -1.68 10.38
N ALA A 39 -17.75 -1.87 9.06
CA ALA A 39 -17.79 -3.18 8.42
C ALA A 39 -16.61 -4.08 8.86
N MET A 40 -15.42 -3.51 9.03
CA MET A 40 -14.23 -4.20 9.52
C MET A 40 -14.45 -4.78 10.91
N TRP A 41 -14.73 -3.92 11.91
CA TRP A 41 -14.90 -4.35 13.30
C TRP A 41 -16.17 -5.16 13.52
N GLY A 42 -17.27 -4.78 12.87
CA GLY A 42 -18.53 -5.53 12.93
C GLY A 42 -18.40 -6.93 12.32
N GLY A 43 -17.75 -7.05 11.16
CA GLY A 43 -17.47 -8.34 10.54
C GLY A 43 -16.56 -9.22 11.38
N LEU A 44 -15.51 -8.65 11.99
CA LEU A 44 -14.63 -9.37 12.91
C LEU A 44 -15.41 -9.89 14.13
N PHE A 45 -16.22 -9.03 14.76
CA PHE A 45 -17.03 -9.40 15.91
C PHE A 45 -17.97 -10.56 15.57
N LEU A 46 -18.68 -10.47 14.45
CA LEU A 46 -19.59 -11.53 13.99
C LEU A 46 -18.82 -12.83 13.68
N ALA A 47 -17.68 -12.75 12.98
CA ALA A 47 -16.86 -13.91 12.65
C ALA A 47 -16.31 -14.63 13.91
N ALA A 48 -15.93 -13.85 14.91
CA ALA A 48 -15.37 -14.36 16.16
C ALA A 48 -16.42 -14.97 17.09
N THR A 49 -17.66 -14.48 17.07
CA THR A 49 -18.69 -14.83 18.08
C THR A 49 -19.74 -15.80 17.58
N THR A 50 -20.04 -15.83 16.27
CA THR A 50 -21.09 -16.71 15.75
C THR A 50 -20.72 -18.19 15.86
N PRO A 51 -21.67 -19.08 16.19
CA PRO A 51 -21.46 -20.53 16.16
C PRO A 51 -21.57 -21.11 14.73
N ASN A 52 -22.16 -20.38 13.78
CA ASN A 52 -22.34 -20.87 12.40
C ASN A 52 -21.08 -20.63 11.57
N ALA A 53 -20.41 -21.70 11.14
CA ALA A 53 -19.16 -21.63 10.40
C ALA A 53 -19.27 -20.88 9.05
N VAL A 54 -20.36 -21.08 8.30
CA VAL A 54 -20.57 -20.39 7.01
C VAL A 54 -20.75 -18.90 7.23
N PHE A 55 -21.57 -18.52 8.22
CA PHE A 55 -21.76 -17.11 8.56
C PHE A 55 -20.46 -16.48 9.08
N ALA A 56 -19.66 -17.22 9.86
CA ALA A 56 -18.36 -16.76 10.32
C ALA A 56 -17.40 -16.47 9.16
N LEU A 57 -17.36 -17.35 8.15
CA LEU A 57 -16.52 -17.17 6.96
C LEU A 57 -16.96 -15.96 6.13
N LEU A 58 -18.27 -15.78 5.92
CA LEU A 58 -18.80 -14.63 5.19
C LEU A 58 -18.52 -13.31 5.92
N ALA A 59 -18.77 -13.26 7.23
CA ALA A 59 -18.46 -12.10 8.05
C ALA A 59 -16.94 -11.80 8.08
N GLY A 60 -16.11 -12.85 8.13
CA GLY A 60 -14.66 -12.74 8.06
C GLY A 60 -14.17 -12.19 6.71
N LEU A 61 -14.79 -12.62 5.60
CA LEU A 61 -14.48 -12.09 4.26
C LEU A 61 -14.85 -10.60 4.15
N VAL A 62 -16.04 -10.21 4.62
CA VAL A 62 -16.46 -8.81 4.66
C VAL A 62 -15.49 -7.98 5.51
N SER A 63 -15.13 -8.48 6.69
CA SER A 63 -14.16 -7.84 7.58
C SER A 63 -12.79 -7.69 6.92
N MET A 64 -12.30 -8.71 6.22
CA MET A 64 -11.02 -8.70 5.52
C MET A 64 -10.98 -7.65 4.40
N LEU A 65 -12.01 -7.59 3.56
CA LEU A 65 -12.09 -6.60 2.48
C LEU A 65 -12.24 -5.17 3.03
N ALA A 66 -13.06 -5.00 4.06
CA ALA A 66 -13.26 -3.72 4.73
C ALA A 66 -12.00 -3.26 5.47
N LEU A 67 -11.27 -4.17 6.13
CA LEU A 67 -9.97 -3.91 6.74
C LEU A 67 -8.98 -3.45 5.70
N TYR A 68 -8.88 -4.17 4.59
CA TYR A 68 -7.94 -3.83 3.53
C TYR A 68 -8.24 -2.44 2.94
N ARG A 69 -9.52 -2.12 2.69
CA ARG A 69 -9.94 -0.76 2.29
C ARG A 69 -9.59 0.30 3.34
N ALA A 70 -9.95 0.07 4.61
CA ALA A 70 -9.68 0.99 5.71
C ALA A 70 -8.16 1.24 5.88
N LEU A 71 -7.36 0.16 5.83
CA LEU A 71 -5.90 0.23 5.92
C LEU A 71 -5.29 0.95 4.71
N SER A 72 -5.85 0.77 3.51
CA SER A 72 -5.34 1.40 2.28
C SER A 72 -5.41 2.93 2.29
N PHE A 73 -6.26 3.55 3.14
CA PHE A 73 -6.24 5.00 3.34
C PHE A 73 -4.90 5.54 3.85
N ILE A 74 -4.02 4.68 4.40
CA ILE A 74 -2.65 5.09 4.74
C ILE A 74 -1.92 5.69 3.52
N HIS A 75 -2.26 5.22 2.32
CA HIS A 75 -1.76 5.76 1.06
C HIS A 75 -2.23 7.19 0.83
N GLU A 76 -3.54 7.45 0.94
CA GLU A 76 -4.07 8.81 0.81
C GLU A 76 -3.55 9.75 1.89
N LEU A 77 -3.37 9.26 3.11
CA LEU A 77 -2.83 10.02 4.23
C LEU A 77 -1.44 10.60 3.96
N THR A 78 -0.65 10.03 3.04
CA THR A 78 0.68 10.56 2.71
C THR A 78 0.64 11.66 1.65
N HIS A 79 -0.51 11.88 1.01
CA HIS A 79 -0.70 12.87 -0.06
C HIS A 79 -1.64 14.01 0.34
N ILE A 80 -2.65 13.72 1.15
CA ILE A 80 -3.58 14.71 1.68
C ILE A 80 -2.92 15.56 2.76
N ARG A 81 -3.13 16.86 2.72
CA ARG A 81 -2.71 17.78 3.78
C ARG A 81 -3.70 17.72 4.94
N ASP A 82 -3.22 18.04 6.14
CA ASP A 82 -4.05 17.98 7.34
C ASP A 82 -5.22 19.00 7.33
N ASP A 83 -5.11 20.10 6.56
CA ASP A 83 -6.18 21.10 6.37
C ASP A 83 -7.27 20.66 5.38
N GLU A 84 -6.98 19.70 4.49
CA GLU A 84 -7.93 19.22 3.46
C GLU A 84 -8.93 18.20 4.01
N ALA A 85 -8.56 17.49 5.09
CA ALA A 85 -9.46 16.63 5.85
C ALA A 85 -9.13 16.72 7.36
N PRO A 86 -9.56 17.80 8.04
CA PRO A 86 -9.22 18.03 9.43
C PRO A 86 -9.57 16.86 10.35
N GLY A 87 -8.63 16.45 11.20
CA GLY A 87 -8.78 15.36 12.16
C GLY A 87 -8.75 13.95 11.57
N PHE A 88 -8.80 13.79 10.25
CA PHE A 88 -8.91 12.49 9.58
C PHE A 88 -7.75 11.56 9.91
N ARG A 89 -6.50 12.05 9.86
CA ARG A 89 -5.29 11.28 10.22
C ARG A 89 -5.31 10.77 11.66
N ALA A 90 -5.77 11.60 12.60
CA ALA A 90 -5.84 11.23 14.01
C ALA A 90 -6.89 10.14 14.25
N ALA A 91 -8.08 10.29 13.66
CA ALA A 91 -9.13 9.28 13.74
C ALA A 91 -8.74 7.98 13.03
N TRP A 92 -8.13 8.06 11.85
CA TRP A 92 -7.63 6.88 11.15
C TRP A 92 -6.60 6.10 11.99
N ASN A 93 -5.66 6.81 12.63
CA ASN A 93 -4.74 6.17 13.55
C ASN A 93 -5.45 5.53 14.74
N ALA A 94 -6.43 6.20 15.35
CA ALA A 94 -7.16 5.65 16.48
C ALA A 94 -8.02 4.42 16.13
N LEU A 95 -8.63 4.41 14.94
CA LEU A 95 -9.61 3.40 14.52
C LEU A 95 -8.99 2.22 13.75
N VAL A 96 -7.85 2.44 13.09
CA VAL A 96 -7.21 1.48 12.18
C VAL A 96 -5.72 1.34 12.51
N GLY A 97 -4.95 2.42 12.43
CA GLY A 97 -3.48 2.37 12.51
C GLY A 97 -2.95 1.78 13.82
N VAL A 98 -3.36 2.31 14.97
CA VAL A 98 -2.97 1.81 16.29
C VAL A 98 -3.55 0.42 16.56
N PRO A 99 -4.86 0.15 16.30
CA PRO A 99 -5.41 -1.18 16.50
C PRO A 99 -4.74 -2.31 15.70
N LEU A 100 -4.21 -1.99 14.51
CA LEU A 100 -3.46 -2.92 13.66
C LEU A 100 -1.94 -2.81 13.83
N MET A 101 -1.47 -1.95 14.74
CA MET A 101 -0.05 -1.69 14.99
C MET A 101 0.72 -1.21 13.73
N THR A 102 0.01 -0.56 12.80
CA THR A 102 0.50 0.03 11.55
C THR A 102 0.12 1.52 11.45
N PRO A 103 0.52 2.36 12.42
CA PRO A 103 0.11 3.74 12.45
C PRO A 103 0.78 4.55 11.31
N SER A 104 0.24 5.73 11.01
CA SER A 104 0.62 6.52 9.84
C SER A 104 2.10 6.92 9.81
N LEU A 105 2.81 6.96 10.96
CA LEU A 105 4.27 7.18 11.01
C LEU A 105 5.02 6.21 10.11
N MET A 106 4.48 5.00 9.91
CA MET A 106 5.10 3.94 9.13
C MET A 106 5.00 4.17 7.62
N TYR A 107 4.32 5.22 7.17
CA TYR A 107 4.15 5.49 5.75
C TYR A 107 4.37 6.96 5.37
N GLU A 108 4.13 7.89 6.31
CA GLU A 108 4.33 9.32 6.12
C GLU A 108 5.74 9.65 5.59
N GLY A 109 5.82 10.24 4.39
CA GLY A 109 7.11 10.62 3.78
C GLY A 109 7.91 9.45 3.20
N VAL A 110 7.47 8.19 3.40
CA VAL A 110 8.09 7.00 2.81
C VAL A 110 7.63 6.89 1.35
N HIS A 111 6.33 6.79 1.13
CA HIS A 111 5.78 6.69 -0.22
C HIS A 111 6.08 7.94 -1.07
N ASN A 112 6.19 9.13 -0.47
CA ASN A 112 6.60 10.33 -1.20
C ASN A 112 8.00 10.18 -1.83
N ILE A 113 8.91 9.39 -1.23
CA ILE A 113 10.24 9.12 -1.79
C ILE A 113 10.14 8.29 -3.07
N HIS A 114 9.20 7.36 -3.14
CA HIS A 114 8.95 6.53 -4.31
C HIS A 114 8.58 7.38 -5.54
N HIS A 115 7.85 8.49 -5.36
CA HIS A 115 7.53 9.44 -6.44
C HIS A 115 8.69 10.35 -6.90
N ILE A 116 9.82 10.37 -6.18
CA ILE A 116 10.93 11.27 -6.52
C ILE A 116 11.67 10.72 -7.73
N LYS A 117 11.71 11.50 -8.82
CA LYS A 117 12.33 11.12 -10.09
C LYS A 117 13.72 10.48 -9.94
N ASP A 118 14.59 11.06 -9.13
CA ASP A 118 15.97 10.60 -8.95
C ASP A 118 16.12 9.42 -7.98
N ARG A 119 15.03 8.99 -7.34
CA ARG A 119 15.02 7.89 -6.36
C ARG A 119 14.19 6.70 -6.84
N PHE A 120 13.10 6.91 -7.56
CA PHE A 120 12.23 5.84 -8.08
C PHE A 120 13.06 4.74 -8.73
N GLY A 121 12.82 3.48 -8.35
CA GLY A 121 13.45 2.32 -8.97
C GLY A 121 14.93 2.10 -8.61
N THR A 122 15.53 3.01 -7.84
CA THR A 122 16.91 2.89 -7.34
C THR A 122 16.94 2.23 -5.96
N LYS A 123 18.14 1.96 -5.44
CA LYS A 123 18.33 1.48 -4.04
C LYS A 123 17.78 2.44 -2.96
N LEU A 124 17.53 3.70 -3.32
CA LEU A 124 16.98 4.72 -2.41
C LEU A 124 15.45 4.71 -2.37
N ASP A 125 14.81 3.94 -3.24
CA ASP A 125 13.36 3.77 -3.27
C ASP A 125 12.91 2.78 -2.18
N PRO A 126 12.06 3.18 -1.22
CA PRO A 126 11.52 2.27 -0.22
C PRO A 126 10.54 1.25 -0.81
N GLU A 127 9.92 1.55 -1.95
CA GLU A 127 8.83 0.76 -2.51
C GLU A 127 9.19 0.03 -3.80
N TYR A 128 10.48 0.01 -4.16
CA TYR A 128 10.94 -0.69 -5.35
C TYR A 128 11.93 -1.82 -5.07
N LEU A 129 11.64 -2.96 -5.68
CA LEU A 129 12.58 -4.05 -5.85
C LEU A 129 12.50 -4.55 -7.30
N PRO A 130 13.61 -5.02 -7.90
CA PRO A 130 13.61 -5.63 -9.23
C PRO A 130 12.95 -7.03 -9.20
N LEU A 131 11.67 -7.09 -8.82
CA LEU A 131 10.93 -8.34 -8.60
C LEU A 131 10.80 -9.16 -9.89
N SER A 132 10.85 -8.53 -11.07
CA SER A 132 10.81 -9.26 -12.34
C SER A 132 12.12 -10.03 -12.63
N HIS A 133 13.18 -9.77 -11.85
CA HIS A 133 14.47 -10.47 -11.92
C HIS A 133 14.61 -11.56 -10.85
N PHE A 134 13.58 -11.78 -10.03
CA PHE A 134 13.59 -12.87 -9.07
C PHE A 134 13.43 -14.23 -9.78
N THR A 135 13.69 -15.32 -9.06
CA THR A 135 13.21 -16.65 -9.48
C THR A 135 11.72 -16.79 -9.15
N PRO A 136 10.96 -17.68 -9.81
CA PRO A 136 9.56 -17.92 -9.47
C PRO A 136 9.35 -18.26 -7.98
N LEU A 137 10.27 -19.01 -7.39
CA LEU A 137 10.22 -19.37 -5.96
C LEU A 137 10.45 -18.15 -5.06
N LYS A 138 11.42 -17.28 -5.39
CA LYS A 138 11.69 -16.07 -4.61
C LYS A 138 10.52 -15.07 -4.72
N LEU A 139 9.89 -14.96 -5.90
CA LEU A 139 8.69 -14.15 -6.10
C LEU A 139 7.50 -14.69 -5.30
N ALA A 140 7.27 -16.01 -5.31
CA ALA A 140 6.26 -16.65 -4.48
C ALA A 140 6.54 -16.44 -2.97
N GLY A 141 7.81 -16.56 -2.56
CA GLY A 141 8.22 -16.26 -1.18
C GLY A 141 7.91 -14.82 -0.78
N PHE A 142 8.17 -13.85 -1.66
CA PHE A 142 7.79 -12.45 -1.47
C PHE A 142 6.28 -12.25 -1.34
N LEU A 143 5.46 -13.01 -2.07
CA LEU A 143 4.00 -12.96 -1.92
C LEU A 143 3.55 -13.49 -0.55
N PHE A 144 4.03 -14.67 -0.16
CA PHE A 144 3.52 -15.37 1.02
C PHE A 144 4.12 -14.91 2.34
N VAL A 145 5.28 -14.24 2.34
CA VAL A 145 5.85 -13.65 3.56
C VAL A 145 4.92 -12.61 4.20
N ALA A 146 4.04 -11.98 3.41
CA ALA A 146 3.05 -11.03 3.89
C ALA A 146 2.09 -11.62 4.94
N LEU A 147 1.84 -12.93 4.92
CA LEU A 147 1.03 -13.62 5.95
C LEU A 147 1.62 -13.47 7.36
N LEU A 148 2.93 -13.19 7.48
CA LEU A 148 3.63 -12.98 8.75
C LEU A 148 3.58 -11.52 9.24
N ALA A 149 3.03 -10.59 8.45
CA ALA A 149 2.96 -9.18 8.81
C ALA A 149 2.32 -8.91 10.19
N PRO A 150 1.20 -9.58 10.59
CA PRO A 150 0.62 -9.41 11.91
C PRO A 150 1.60 -9.76 13.04
N LEU A 151 2.40 -10.82 12.88
CA LEU A 151 3.41 -11.21 13.86
C LEU A 151 4.54 -10.18 13.94
N GLY A 152 4.96 -9.65 12.78
CA GLY A 152 5.98 -8.61 12.69
C GLY A 152 5.59 -7.34 13.43
N VAL A 153 4.36 -6.85 13.24
CA VAL A 153 3.90 -5.62 13.91
C VAL A 153 3.60 -5.80 15.39
N VAL A 154 3.18 -7.00 15.82
CA VAL A 154 3.07 -7.37 17.24
C VAL A 154 4.45 -7.37 17.89
N LEU A 155 5.44 -8.06 17.29
CA LEU A 155 6.81 -8.07 17.79
C LEU A 155 7.38 -6.65 17.89
N ARG A 156 7.20 -5.87 16.82
CA ARG A 156 7.61 -4.46 16.80
C ARG A 156 7.00 -3.68 17.96
N SER A 157 5.68 -3.73 18.12
CA SER A 157 4.95 -2.83 19.02
C SER A 157 4.97 -3.28 20.47
N ALA A 158 4.77 -4.57 20.74
CA ALA A 158 4.73 -5.10 22.10
C ALA A 158 6.12 -5.21 22.74
N VAL A 159 7.17 -5.42 21.93
CA VAL A 159 8.53 -5.74 22.42
C VAL A 159 9.55 -4.68 21.99
N LEU A 160 9.70 -4.42 20.69
CA LEU A 160 10.82 -3.59 20.22
C LEU A 160 10.65 -2.11 20.55
N VAL A 161 9.43 -1.57 20.44
CA VAL A 161 9.10 -0.19 20.81
C VAL A 161 9.47 0.13 22.26
N PRO A 162 8.96 -0.59 23.30
CA PRO A 162 9.32 -0.29 24.68
C PRO A 162 10.82 -0.43 24.95
N LEU A 163 11.45 -1.50 24.46
CA LEU A 163 12.89 -1.71 24.64
C LEU A 163 13.72 -0.60 23.99
N SER A 164 13.23 -0.01 22.88
CA SER A 164 13.91 1.09 22.20
C SER A 164 14.01 2.37 23.04
N PHE A 165 13.17 2.56 24.06
CA PHE A 165 13.30 3.69 24.98
C PHE A 165 14.48 3.53 25.94
N VAL A 166 14.92 2.30 26.18
CA VAL A 166 15.99 1.96 27.13
C VAL A 166 17.31 1.67 26.41
N VAL A 167 17.27 1.09 25.21
CA VAL A 167 18.45 0.63 24.46
C VAL A 167 18.71 1.55 23.25
N PRO A 168 19.69 2.48 23.31
CA PRO A 168 19.91 3.46 22.23
C PRO A 168 20.22 2.87 20.85
N PRO A 169 21.03 1.81 20.70
CA PRO A 169 21.24 1.16 19.40
C PRO A 169 19.95 0.61 18.80
N LEU A 170 19.09 0.00 19.62
CA LEU A 170 17.79 -0.49 19.18
C LEU A 170 16.87 0.66 18.77
N ARG A 171 16.91 1.79 19.49
CA ARG A 171 16.19 3.00 19.09
C ARG A 171 16.58 3.48 17.71
N ARG A 172 17.88 3.54 17.43
CA ARG A 172 18.38 3.91 16.10
C ARG A 172 17.85 2.94 15.06
N TYR A 173 18.00 1.64 15.29
CA TYR A 173 17.54 0.60 14.37
C TYR A 173 16.04 0.68 14.10
N LEU A 174 15.22 0.83 15.15
CA LEU A 174 13.77 0.97 15.04
C LEU A 174 13.40 2.17 14.17
N LYS A 175 14.02 3.33 14.43
CA LYS A 175 13.76 4.56 13.66
C LYS A 175 14.23 4.50 12.21
N THR A 176 15.30 3.78 11.91
CA THR A 176 15.84 3.71 10.54
C THR A 176 15.23 2.60 9.70
N LYS A 177 14.92 1.45 10.32
CA LYS A 177 14.60 0.20 9.61
C LYS A 177 13.21 -0.34 9.90
N LEU A 178 12.65 -0.07 11.07
CA LEU A 178 11.35 -0.63 11.49
C LEU A 178 10.25 0.44 11.62
N SER A 179 10.50 1.68 11.24
CA SER A 179 9.51 2.76 11.28
C SER A 179 8.88 3.04 9.91
N ALA A 180 9.02 2.12 8.95
CA ALA A 180 8.52 2.28 7.60
C ALA A 180 7.97 0.94 7.08
N LEU A 181 6.81 0.97 6.43
CA LEU A 181 6.32 -0.11 5.58
C LEU A 181 7.02 0.04 4.23
N ILE A 182 7.88 -0.91 3.91
CA ILE A 182 8.77 -0.86 2.75
C ILE A 182 8.73 -2.18 2.01
N ILE A 183 9.06 -2.12 0.72
CA ILE A 183 9.31 -3.28 -0.13
C ILE A 183 10.82 -3.55 -0.16
N ASN A 184 11.62 -2.50 -0.28
CA ASN A 184 13.08 -2.57 -0.32
C ASN A 184 13.68 -2.71 1.09
N PRO A 185 14.27 -3.86 1.49
CA PRO A 185 14.85 -4.04 2.82
C PRO A 185 16.13 -3.22 3.06
N ASP A 186 16.80 -2.79 1.98
CA ASP A 186 18.02 -1.99 2.08
C ASP A 186 17.72 -0.53 2.42
N PHE A 187 16.50 -0.06 2.17
CA PHE A 187 16.06 1.27 2.53
C PHE A 187 16.23 1.54 4.02
N ALA A 188 16.70 2.75 4.36
CA ALA A 188 16.76 3.24 5.71
C ALA A 188 16.25 4.68 5.73
N ARG A 189 15.42 5.01 6.72
CA ARG A 189 14.92 6.38 6.89
C ARG A 189 16.06 7.33 7.21
N GLU A 190 16.23 8.36 6.38
CA GLU A 190 17.27 9.39 6.52
C GLU A 190 16.76 10.66 7.23
N ASP A 191 15.44 10.87 7.25
CA ASP A 191 14.77 12.06 7.78
C ASP A 191 14.65 12.07 9.32
N LEU A 192 15.58 11.43 10.01
CA LEU A 192 15.56 11.27 11.47
C LEU A 192 15.62 12.60 12.25
N SER A 193 16.17 13.65 11.64
CA SER A 193 16.17 15.00 12.23
C SER A 193 14.76 15.58 12.36
N ARG A 194 13.80 15.04 11.61
CA ARG A 194 12.39 15.38 11.66
C ARG A 194 11.60 14.44 12.57
N TRP A 195 12.25 13.63 13.42
CA TRP A 195 11.54 12.68 14.29
C TRP A 195 10.58 13.42 15.24
N ARG A 196 9.28 13.31 14.95
CA ARG A 196 8.25 14.17 15.58
C ARG A 196 7.71 13.57 16.87
N LYS A 197 7.14 14.43 17.73
CA LYS A 197 6.49 14.00 18.98
C LYS A 197 5.30 13.09 18.70
N GLU A 198 4.55 13.40 17.65
CA GLU A 198 3.36 12.67 17.20
C GLU A 198 3.71 11.22 16.82
N TRP A 199 4.88 10.98 16.22
CA TRP A 199 5.34 9.62 15.91
C TRP A 199 5.68 8.83 17.17
N VAL A 200 6.26 9.46 18.18
CA VAL A 200 6.48 8.81 19.49
C VAL A 200 5.15 8.47 20.15
N VAL A 201 4.16 9.37 20.08
CA VAL A 201 2.81 9.11 20.60
C VAL A 201 2.17 7.90 19.91
N GLN A 202 2.28 7.80 18.59
CA GLN A 202 1.78 6.65 17.84
C GLN A 202 2.47 5.33 18.22
N ASP A 203 3.80 5.33 18.37
CA ASP A 203 4.55 4.15 18.83
C ASP A 203 4.11 3.73 20.25
N VAL A 204 4.00 4.68 21.18
CA VAL A 204 3.54 4.41 22.55
C VAL A 204 2.09 3.90 22.54
N ALA A 205 1.21 4.47 21.71
CA ALA A 205 -0.16 4.00 21.58
C ALA A 205 -0.22 2.55 21.08
N CYS A 206 0.59 2.19 20.07
CA CYS A 206 0.68 0.80 19.59
C CYS A 206 1.21 -0.15 20.66
N TRP A 207 2.20 0.29 21.44
CA TRP A 207 2.74 -0.50 22.56
C TRP A 207 1.68 -0.75 23.64
N LEU A 208 1.02 0.30 24.11
CA LEU A 208 -0.03 0.21 25.14
C LEU A 208 -1.22 -0.62 24.65
N TRP A 209 -1.66 -0.40 23.41
CA TRP A 209 -2.73 -1.19 22.80
C TRP A 209 -2.38 -2.67 22.72
N SER A 210 -1.16 -3.00 22.26
CA SER A 210 -0.70 -4.40 22.17
C SER A 210 -0.78 -5.10 23.53
N TRP A 211 -0.30 -4.46 24.59
CA TRP A 211 -0.36 -5.02 25.94
C TRP A 211 -1.77 -5.05 26.52
N ALA A 212 -2.64 -4.10 26.18
CA ALA A 212 -4.05 -4.14 26.57
C ALA A 212 -4.75 -5.37 25.97
N VAL A 213 -4.53 -5.64 24.68
CA VAL A 213 -5.08 -6.84 24.00
C VAL A 213 -4.49 -8.12 24.60
N ILE A 214 -3.17 -8.18 24.82
CA ILE A 214 -2.51 -9.34 25.44
C ILE A 214 -3.09 -9.60 26.83
N ALA A 215 -3.14 -8.58 27.68
CA ALA A 215 -3.66 -8.70 29.05
C ALA A 215 -5.13 -9.14 29.03
N ALA A 216 -5.96 -8.52 28.19
CA ALA A 216 -7.37 -8.89 28.06
C ALA A 216 -7.56 -10.33 27.55
N THR A 217 -6.65 -10.83 26.71
CA THR A 217 -6.67 -12.22 26.24
C THR A 217 -6.29 -13.20 27.35
N VAL A 218 -5.22 -12.89 28.10
CA VAL A 218 -4.72 -13.73 29.20
C VAL A 218 -5.71 -13.78 30.36
N THR A 219 -6.39 -12.68 30.66
CA THR A 219 -7.42 -12.62 31.72
C THR A 219 -8.77 -13.17 31.29
N GLY A 220 -8.94 -13.54 30.02
CA GLY A 220 -10.18 -14.10 29.48
C GLY A 220 -11.26 -13.07 29.13
N VAL A 221 -10.96 -11.77 29.23
CA VAL A 221 -11.88 -10.69 28.79
C VAL A 221 -12.11 -10.74 27.28
N ILE A 222 -11.05 -11.02 26.51
CA ILE A 222 -11.14 -11.27 25.06
C ILE A 222 -10.89 -12.77 24.83
N PRO A 223 -11.83 -13.50 24.21
CA PRO A 223 -11.62 -14.89 23.87
C PRO A 223 -10.43 -15.05 22.91
N VAL A 224 -9.59 -16.08 23.14
CA VAL A 224 -8.48 -16.43 22.23
C VAL A 224 -8.96 -16.58 20.79
N ARG A 225 -10.16 -17.15 20.60
CA ARG A 225 -10.81 -17.25 19.28
C ARG A 225 -10.89 -15.91 18.57
N ALA A 226 -11.29 -14.83 19.25
CA ALA A 226 -11.42 -13.51 18.65
C ALA A 226 -10.07 -12.96 18.18
N VAL A 227 -9.02 -13.14 18.98
CA VAL A 227 -7.64 -12.75 18.61
C VAL A 227 -7.16 -13.53 17.39
N LEU A 228 -7.32 -14.86 17.38
CA LEU A 228 -6.91 -15.70 16.26
C LEU A 228 -7.68 -15.36 14.97
N THR A 229 -8.98 -15.10 15.07
CA THR A 229 -9.79 -14.62 13.94
C THR A 229 -9.28 -13.29 13.41
N GLY A 230 -8.98 -12.32 14.30
CA GLY A 230 -8.41 -11.04 13.91
C GLY A 230 -7.04 -11.16 13.22
N LEU A 231 -6.15 -11.98 13.77
CA LEU A 231 -4.84 -12.25 13.17
C LEU A 231 -4.95 -12.89 11.78
N ALA A 232 -5.88 -13.84 11.60
CA ALA A 232 -6.13 -14.48 10.31
C ALA A 232 -6.67 -13.49 9.27
N ILE A 233 -7.65 -12.66 9.64
CA ILE A 233 -8.21 -11.61 8.77
C ILE A 233 -7.12 -10.62 8.36
N PHE A 234 -6.28 -10.18 9.29
CA PHE A 234 -5.19 -9.26 9.00
C PHE A 234 -4.11 -9.90 8.11
N ALA A 235 -3.75 -11.17 8.34
CA ALA A 235 -2.83 -11.91 7.49
C ALA A 235 -3.35 -12.03 6.04
N LEU A 236 -4.65 -12.31 5.86
CA LEU A 236 -5.25 -12.41 4.53
C LEU A 236 -5.34 -11.04 3.83
N ALA A 237 -5.64 -9.97 4.56
CA ALA A 237 -5.63 -8.61 4.03
C ALA A 237 -4.23 -8.18 3.57
N THR A 238 -3.19 -8.54 4.33
CA THR A 238 -1.79 -8.25 3.96
C THR A 238 -1.31 -9.10 2.78
N LEU A 239 -1.75 -10.35 2.68
CA LEU A 239 -1.54 -11.17 1.48
C LEU A 239 -2.19 -10.53 0.24
N LEU A 240 -3.43 -10.03 0.36
CA LEU A 240 -4.11 -9.32 -0.73
C LEU A 240 -3.36 -8.05 -1.13
N ASN A 241 -2.92 -7.26 -0.15
CA ASN A 241 -2.07 -6.10 -0.40
C ASN A 241 -0.78 -6.50 -1.14
N GLN A 242 -0.13 -7.58 -0.74
CA GLN A 242 1.11 -8.05 -1.36
C GLN A 242 0.88 -8.53 -2.81
N ALA A 243 -0.26 -9.17 -3.08
CA ALA A 243 -0.67 -9.52 -4.44
C ALA A 243 -0.92 -8.27 -5.29
N ARG A 244 -1.56 -7.24 -4.72
CA ARG A 244 -1.72 -5.92 -5.38
C ARG A 244 -0.37 -5.28 -5.65
N THR A 245 0.54 -5.29 -4.68
CA THR A 245 1.92 -4.80 -4.86
C THR A 245 2.56 -5.45 -6.06
N LEU A 246 2.53 -6.78 -6.20
CA LEU A 246 3.11 -7.45 -7.37
C LEU A 246 2.57 -6.96 -8.72
N VAL A 247 1.35 -6.43 -8.76
CA VAL A 247 0.72 -5.87 -9.97
C VAL A 247 0.86 -4.37 -10.09
N ALA A 248 1.28 -3.65 -9.04
CA ALA A 248 1.37 -2.18 -9.06
C ALA A 248 2.42 -1.67 -10.05
N HIS A 249 3.48 -2.46 -10.29
CA HIS A 249 4.53 -2.17 -11.25
C HIS A 249 4.91 -3.39 -12.09
N HIS A 250 5.65 -3.16 -13.18
CA HIS A 250 6.26 -4.20 -13.99
C HIS A 250 7.57 -4.73 -13.40
N TRP A 251 8.22 -3.94 -12.54
CA TRP A 251 9.39 -4.32 -11.73
C TRP A 251 10.65 -4.62 -12.54
N ASP A 252 10.77 -4.06 -13.74
CA ASP A 252 11.83 -4.39 -14.70
C ASP A 252 13.13 -3.62 -14.48
N ASN A 253 13.09 -2.47 -13.83
CA ASN A 253 14.27 -1.65 -13.59
C ASN A 253 15.20 -2.28 -12.53
N ASP A 254 16.51 -2.33 -12.81
CA ASP A 254 17.51 -2.99 -11.96
C ASP A 254 18.40 -1.98 -11.21
N GLY A 255 17.78 -0.94 -10.64
CA GLY A 255 18.48 0.08 -9.85
C GLY A 255 18.91 1.34 -10.59
N GLY A 256 18.64 1.41 -11.90
CA GLY A 256 18.92 2.58 -12.74
C GLY A 256 17.95 3.74 -12.49
N LYS A 257 18.34 4.96 -12.87
CA LYS A 257 17.42 6.10 -12.88
C LYS A 257 16.47 5.98 -14.07
N MET A 258 15.20 6.30 -13.85
CA MET A 258 14.18 6.35 -14.90
C MET A 258 13.68 7.77 -15.14
N THR A 259 13.33 8.07 -16.38
CA THR A 259 12.55 9.24 -16.77
C THR A 259 11.13 9.14 -16.21
N LEU A 260 10.39 10.25 -16.17
CA LEU A 260 9.00 10.24 -15.70
C LEU A 260 8.09 9.37 -16.57
N GLU A 261 8.37 9.27 -17.87
CA GLU A 261 7.63 8.41 -18.79
C GLU A 261 7.92 6.93 -18.52
N GLU A 262 9.18 6.56 -18.26
CA GLU A 262 9.55 5.20 -17.88
C GLU A 262 8.94 4.81 -16.52
N GLN A 263 8.93 5.72 -15.54
CA GLN A 263 8.27 5.48 -14.24
C GLN A 263 6.77 5.25 -14.40
N PHE A 264 6.12 6.07 -15.23
CA PHE A 264 4.71 5.92 -15.55
C PHE A 264 4.43 4.59 -16.26
N LEU A 265 5.24 4.22 -17.26
CA LEU A 265 5.09 2.98 -18.02
C LEU A 265 5.47 1.73 -17.23
N ASP A 266 6.29 1.86 -16.19
CA ASP A 266 6.56 0.78 -15.25
C ASP A 266 5.43 0.62 -14.23
N SER A 267 4.56 1.63 -14.06
CA SER A 267 3.40 1.59 -13.16
C SER A 267 2.15 1.06 -13.88
N VAL A 268 1.21 0.49 -13.14
CA VAL A 268 0.03 -0.19 -13.71
C VAL A 268 -1.29 0.40 -13.23
N ASN A 269 -2.19 0.71 -14.15
CA ASN A 269 -3.61 0.89 -13.93
C ASN A 269 -4.37 -0.42 -14.19
N VAL A 270 -5.46 -0.65 -13.48
CA VAL A 270 -6.43 -1.72 -13.75
C VAL A 270 -7.84 -1.13 -13.73
N PRO A 271 -8.19 -0.35 -14.78
CA PRO A 271 -9.45 0.40 -14.83
C PRO A 271 -10.65 -0.51 -15.13
N PRO A 272 -11.89 0.04 -15.14
CA PRO A 272 -13.05 -0.62 -15.72
C PRO A 272 -12.76 -1.19 -17.12
N PRO A 273 -13.42 -2.29 -17.55
CA PRO A 273 -14.66 -2.85 -16.99
C PRO A 273 -14.46 -3.81 -15.80
N ASN A 274 -13.23 -4.04 -15.33
CA ASN A 274 -12.98 -4.95 -14.22
C ASN A 274 -13.39 -4.34 -12.87
N LEU A 275 -14.65 -4.52 -12.48
CA LEU A 275 -15.19 -4.01 -11.21
C LEU A 275 -14.56 -4.68 -9.96
N ALA A 276 -14.01 -5.89 -10.09
CA ALA A 276 -13.35 -6.56 -8.98
C ALA A 276 -12.11 -5.80 -8.48
N SER A 277 -11.50 -4.95 -9.33
CA SER A 277 -10.40 -4.04 -8.96
C SER A 277 -10.73 -3.14 -7.77
N GLU A 278 -12.01 -2.80 -7.55
CA GLU A 278 -12.41 -1.97 -6.40
C GLU A 278 -12.24 -2.69 -5.06
N LEU A 279 -12.23 -4.03 -5.07
CA LEU A 279 -12.06 -4.84 -3.86
C LEU A 279 -10.59 -5.08 -3.52
N TRP A 280 -9.75 -5.38 -4.52
CA TRP A 280 -8.34 -5.75 -4.31
C TRP A 280 -7.34 -4.60 -4.57
N ALA A 281 -7.79 -3.48 -5.13
CA ALA A 281 -7.05 -2.24 -5.22
C ALA A 281 -7.97 -1.03 -4.91
N PRO A 282 -8.52 -0.97 -3.68
CA PRO A 282 -9.46 0.07 -3.26
C PRO A 282 -8.76 1.44 -3.11
N VAL A 283 -9.53 2.48 -2.80
CA VAL A 283 -8.99 3.82 -2.46
C VAL A 283 -8.02 4.34 -3.53
N GLY A 284 -8.41 4.23 -4.81
CA GLY A 284 -7.63 4.76 -5.93
C GLY A 284 -6.46 3.88 -6.37
N LEU A 285 -6.09 2.84 -5.61
CA LEU A 285 -4.95 1.98 -5.90
C LEU A 285 -5.05 1.23 -7.23
N ARG A 286 -6.27 1.04 -7.77
CA ARG A 286 -6.46 0.50 -9.12
C ARG A 286 -5.98 1.44 -10.23
N TYR A 287 -5.71 2.70 -9.92
CA TYR A 287 -5.20 3.71 -10.85
C TYR A 287 -3.75 4.09 -10.48
N HIS A 288 -2.91 3.10 -10.16
CA HIS A 288 -1.56 3.36 -9.63
C HIS A 288 -0.65 4.12 -10.61
N ALA A 289 -0.74 3.86 -11.92
CA ALA A 289 0.01 4.66 -12.90
C ALA A 289 -0.50 6.10 -12.99
N LEU A 290 -1.82 6.31 -12.95
CA LEU A 290 -2.39 7.67 -12.87
C LEU A 290 -1.97 8.37 -11.58
N HIS A 291 -1.89 7.65 -10.47
CA HIS A 291 -1.38 8.17 -9.20
C HIS A 291 0.07 8.66 -9.33
N HIS A 292 0.96 7.89 -9.95
CA HIS A 292 2.32 8.34 -10.26
C HIS A 292 2.37 9.58 -11.16
N LEU A 293 1.39 9.72 -12.06
CA LEU A 293 1.28 10.88 -12.93
C LEU A 293 0.77 12.13 -12.19
N LEU A 294 -0.19 11.96 -11.27
CA LEU A 294 -0.85 13.02 -10.52
C LEU A 294 -0.97 12.63 -9.02
N PRO A 295 0.12 12.65 -8.23
CA PRO A 295 0.12 12.08 -6.87
C PRO A 295 -0.78 12.81 -5.86
N ARG A 296 -1.27 14.01 -6.21
CA ARG A 296 -2.19 14.79 -5.36
C ARG A 296 -3.66 14.60 -5.73
N LEU A 297 -3.95 13.86 -6.81
CA LEU A 297 -5.31 13.62 -7.25
C LEU A 297 -6.02 12.76 -6.19
N PRO A 298 -7.12 13.23 -5.58
CA PRO A 298 -7.84 12.48 -4.56
C PRO A 298 -8.38 11.17 -5.14
N TYR A 299 -8.30 10.07 -4.38
CA TYR A 299 -8.72 8.75 -4.87
C TYR A 299 -10.13 8.71 -5.46
N HIS A 300 -11.07 9.46 -4.88
CA HIS A 300 -12.48 9.48 -5.29
C HIS A 300 -12.70 10.21 -6.63
N ASN A 301 -11.71 10.95 -7.12
CA ASN A 301 -11.75 11.61 -8.43
C ASN A 301 -10.95 10.85 -9.51
N MET A 302 -10.16 9.83 -9.14
CA MET A 302 -9.28 9.12 -10.08
C MET A 302 -10.04 8.42 -11.21
N ALA A 303 -11.24 7.90 -10.96
CA ALA A 303 -12.05 7.27 -12.00
C ALA A 303 -12.50 8.28 -13.07
N GLN A 304 -12.94 9.47 -12.62
CA GLN A 304 -13.35 10.54 -13.52
C GLN A 304 -12.15 11.09 -14.30
N ALA A 305 -11.02 11.31 -13.63
CA ALA A 305 -9.77 11.70 -14.26
C ALA A 305 -9.32 10.68 -15.32
N HIS A 306 -9.35 9.39 -14.97
CA HIS A 306 -9.00 8.33 -15.91
C HIS A 306 -9.88 8.36 -17.16
N ALA A 307 -11.20 8.47 -16.99
CA ALA A 307 -12.12 8.57 -18.13
C ALA A 307 -11.81 9.77 -19.03
N ARG A 308 -11.59 10.96 -18.45
CA ARG A 308 -11.24 12.18 -19.21
C ARG A 308 -9.91 12.03 -19.96
N LEU A 309 -8.89 11.46 -19.33
CA LEU A 309 -7.58 11.26 -19.94
C LEU A 309 -7.63 10.24 -21.09
N THR A 310 -8.35 9.13 -20.89
CA THR A 310 -8.52 8.11 -21.94
C THR A 310 -9.24 8.68 -23.16
N GLU A 311 -10.29 9.49 -22.94
CA GLU A 311 -11.03 10.15 -24.01
C GLU A 311 -10.17 11.19 -24.76
N ALA A 312 -9.53 12.10 -24.03
CA ALA A 312 -8.80 13.21 -24.62
C ALA A 312 -7.49 12.80 -25.32
N LEU A 313 -6.78 11.80 -24.80
CA LEU A 313 -5.47 11.36 -25.33
C LEU A 313 -5.60 10.29 -26.42
N GLY A 314 -6.75 9.64 -26.52
CA GLY A 314 -7.03 8.59 -27.51
C GLY A 314 -6.36 7.24 -27.18
N PRO A 315 -6.80 6.15 -27.86
CA PRO A 315 -6.49 4.76 -27.50
C PRO A 315 -5.01 4.37 -27.67
N HIS A 316 -4.26 5.07 -28.53
CA HIS A 316 -2.85 4.79 -28.79
C HIS A 316 -1.88 5.64 -27.95
N SER A 317 -2.39 6.41 -27.00
CA SER A 317 -1.56 7.23 -26.12
C SER A 317 -0.68 6.38 -25.19
N LEU A 318 0.43 6.98 -24.72
CA LEU A 318 1.26 6.39 -23.66
C LEU A 318 0.43 6.07 -22.42
N TYR A 319 -0.57 6.91 -22.10
CA TYR A 319 -1.46 6.73 -20.97
C TYR A 319 -2.16 5.36 -20.97
N ASN A 320 -2.70 4.96 -22.12
CA ASN A 320 -3.44 3.70 -22.25
C ASN A 320 -2.53 2.46 -22.26
N ARG A 321 -1.22 2.61 -22.50
CA ARG A 321 -0.25 1.51 -22.45
C ARG A 321 0.06 1.02 -21.04
N ALA A 322 -0.19 1.85 -20.02
CA ALA A 322 0.07 1.52 -18.62
C ALA A 322 -1.12 0.81 -17.95
N SER A 323 -2.01 0.17 -18.72
CA SER A 323 -3.21 -0.49 -18.18
C SER A 323 -3.20 -2.00 -18.40
N GLU A 324 -3.58 -2.75 -17.38
CA GLU A 324 -3.72 -4.20 -17.38
C GLU A 324 -5.19 -4.63 -17.19
N PRO A 325 -5.63 -5.80 -17.69
CA PRO A 325 -7.02 -6.23 -17.58
C PRO A 325 -7.48 -6.61 -16.17
N GLY A 326 -6.55 -7.03 -15.30
CA GLY A 326 -6.90 -7.63 -14.01
C GLY A 326 -5.70 -8.18 -13.23
N LEU A 327 -5.95 -8.45 -11.94
CA LEU A 327 -4.96 -9.01 -11.00
C LEU A 327 -4.34 -10.30 -11.52
N PHE A 328 -5.15 -11.28 -11.92
CA PHE A 328 -4.64 -12.61 -12.29
C PHE A 328 -3.86 -12.59 -13.60
N GLN A 329 -4.28 -11.78 -14.58
CA GLN A 329 -3.58 -11.60 -15.84
C GLN A 329 -2.20 -10.98 -15.60
N ALA A 330 -2.16 -9.84 -14.89
CA ALA A 330 -0.91 -9.14 -14.60
C ALA A 330 0.06 -9.98 -13.74
N LEU A 331 -0.46 -10.71 -12.74
CA LEU A 331 0.34 -11.67 -11.96
C LEU A 331 0.88 -12.79 -12.87
N GLY A 332 0.02 -13.40 -13.69
CA GLY A 332 0.42 -14.46 -14.61
C GLY A 332 1.52 -14.02 -15.57
N ASP A 333 1.42 -12.79 -16.06
CA ASP A 333 2.41 -12.19 -16.96
C ASP A 333 3.73 -11.90 -16.24
N LEU A 334 3.71 -11.38 -15.01
CA LEU A 334 4.91 -11.21 -14.19
C LEU A 334 5.63 -12.55 -13.94
N PHE A 335 4.90 -13.58 -13.50
CA PHE A 335 5.46 -14.91 -13.28
C PHE A 335 6.02 -15.52 -14.57
N ARG A 336 5.39 -15.27 -15.73
CA ARG A 336 5.88 -15.71 -17.03
C ARG A 336 7.20 -15.01 -17.39
N ARG A 337 7.28 -13.68 -17.23
CA ARG A 337 8.50 -12.89 -17.48
C ARG A 337 9.65 -13.36 -16.60
N VAL A 338 9.40 -13.53 -15.31
CA VAL A 338 10.36 -14.07 -14.31
C VAL A 338 10.90 -15.44 -14.72
N ARG A 339 10.01 -16.35 -15.14
CA ARG A 339 10.40 -17.69 -15.60
C ARG A 339 11.27 -17.65 -16.86
N GLN A 340 10.92 -16.79 -17.82
CA GLN A 340 11.69 -16.62 -19.07
C GLN A 340 13.09 -16.08 -18.80
N LYS A 341 13.22 -15.01 -17.99
CA LYS A 341 14.51 -14.44 -17.58
C LYS A 341 15.37 -15.45 -16.82
N SER A 342 14.77 -16.17 -15.86
CA SER A 342 15.47 -17.23 -15.11
C SER A 342 16.03 -18.33 -16.03
N ALA A 343 15.27 -18.73 -17.05
CA ALA A 343 15.70 -19.74 -18.01
C ALA A 343 16.79 -19.23 -18.97
N GLN A 344 16.82 -17.93 -19.26
CA GLN A 344 17.88 -17.31 -20.07
C GLN A 344 19.19 -17.18 -19.28
N ALA A 345 19.12 -16.76 -18.01
CA ALA A 345 20.29 -16.66 -17.13
C ALA A 345 20.97 -18.02 -16.93
N GLY A 346 20.21 -19.12 -16.78
CA GLY A 346 20.77 -20.47 -16.67
C GLY A 346 21.39 -21.03 -17.96
N LYS A 347 21.20 -20.37 -19.11
CA LYS A 347 21.76 -20.76 -20.42
C LYS A 347 22.99 -19.95 -20.82
N GLN A 348 23.30 -18.86 -20.12
CA GLN A 348 24.54 -18.12 -20.37
C GLN A 348 25.72 -18.87 -19.73
N PRO A 349 26.79 -19.17 -20.49
CA PRO A 349 27.98 -19.77 -19.91
C PRO A 349 28.58 -18.78 -18.89
N ALA A 350 28.96 -19.28 -17.72
CA ALA A 350 29.72 -18.50 -16.76
C ALA A 350 31.06 -18.11 -17.43
N HIS A 351 31.26 -16.82 -17.66
CA HIS A 351 32.52 -16.27 -18.17
C HIS A 351 33.55 -16.12 -17.06
#